data_AF-A0A086JDS0-F1
#
_entry.id   AF-A0A086JDS0-F1
#
_cell.length_a   1.000
_cell.length_b   1.000
_cell.length_c   1.000
_cell.angle_alpha   90.00
_cell.angle_beta   90.00
_cell.angle_gamma   90.00
#
_symmetry.space_group_name_H-M   'P 1'
#
loop_
_entity.id
_entity.type
_entity.pdbx_description
1 polymer ?
#
loop_
_entity_poly.entity_id
_entity_poly.type
_entity_poly.pdbx_seq_one_letter_code
_entity_poly.pdbx_strand_id
1 'polypeptide(L)'
;MLPLQVGRMCEEYFLRMRRHVYVTPKSYLSFLSFYKLVYAEKFKEVNNLEHSVNVGLLKLNQAAQDIKQMKVKLKDEEKKLRESEEQTNQLLVKVQSESAKAQKKSEQVGAFRDECLANKERIEVEQEEANRDLQQALPYLQEAENAVKSITAKDIVELKTMKTPSDIIRLVFDGVMILLQTKLVDVRMEAKVINKKTVDFIHDSFDETAKAMMADVRFLSTLFDFSKNEKDNINDETCELLMPYLELENFNPAVAKKASNAAEGLCKWVGAMVMYHEAAKIVKPKMDYLKIQTARVDVALRQLAEAEAELAQAQATLRDINKQFEAALSAKTELEQRALATKRKMDQANKLINGLAGEKTRCATLDVDE
;
A
#
# COMPACT_ATOMS: atom_id res chain seq x y z
N MET A 1 -100.53 -9.99 50.21
CA MET A 1 -100.32 -9.45 51.58
C MET A 1 -100.32 -7.92 51.62
N LEU A 2 -99.59 -7.22 50.75
CA LEU A 2 -99.48 -5.75 50.75
C LEU A 2 -100.81 -4.95 50.77
N PRO A 3 -101.87 -5.28 49.99
CA PRO A 3 -103.10 -4.48 49.98
C PRO A 3 -103.85 -4.47 51.31
N LEU A 4 -103.86 -5.62 52.00
CA LEU A 4 -104.52 -5.80 53.30
C LEU A 4 -103.78 -5.03 54.41
N GLN A 5 -102.45 -4.95 54.32
CA GLN A 5 -101.63 -4.25 55.30
C GLN A 5 -101.75 -2.73 55.16
N VAL A 6 -101.74 -2.20 53.93
CA VAL A 6 -101.95 -0.77 53.68
C VAL A 6 -103.36 -0.34 54.07
N GLY A 7 -104.37 -1.20 53.85
CA GLY A 7 -105.75 -0.96 54.30
C GLY A 7 -105.85 -0.74 55.82
N ARG A 8 -105.22 -1.61 56.62
CA ARG A 8 -105.16 -1.45 58.10
C ARG A 8 -104.45 -0.17 58.52
N MET A 9 -103.39 0.23 57.82
CA MET A 9 -102.68 1.48 58.09
C MET A 9 -103.53 2.73 57.79
N CYS A 10 -104.43 2.67 56.80
CA CYS A 10 -105.36 3.77 56.52
C CYS A 10 -106.38 3.97 57.65
N GLU A 11 -106.87 2.87 58.25
CA GLU A 11 -107.74 2.93 59.43
C GLU A 11 -107.01 3.54 60.64
N GLU A 12 -105.77 3.11 60.90
CA GLU A 12 -104.96 3.65 61.98
C GLU A 12 -104.60 5.13 61.77
N TYR A 13 -104.32 5.53 60.53
CA TYR A 13 -104.07 6.92 60.16
C TYR A 13 -105.30 7.81 60.39
N PHE A 14 -106.50 7.31 60.07
CA PHE A 14 -107.75 7.99 60.36
C PHE A 14 -107.97 8.15 61.88
N LEU A 15 -107.71 7.12 62.67
CA LEU A 15 -107.85 7.17 64.13
C LEU A 15 -106.97 8.26 64.76
N ARG A 16 -105.73 8.42 64.27
CA ARG A 16 -104.77 9.38 64.82
C ARG A 16 -104.90 10.80 64.28
N MET A 17 -105.02 10.95 62.96
CA MET A 17 -104.97 12.26 62.28
C MET A 17 -106.36 12.78 61.89
N ARG A 18 -107.42 11.98 62.09
CA ARG A 18 -108.82 12.29 61.72
C ARG A 18 -109.01 12.69 60.25
N ARG A 19 -108.12 12.26 59.36
CA ARG A 19 -108.20 12.47 57.90
C ARG A 19 -108.47 11.14 57.21
N HIS A 20 -109.48 11.11 56.34
CA HIS A 20 -109.79 9.90 55.55
C HIS A 20 -108.81 9.74 54.39
N VAL A 21 -108.24 8.54 54.26
CA VAL A 21 -107.41 8.12 53.13
C VAL A 21 -107.98 6.81 52.61
N TYR A 22 -108.12 6.69 51.29
CA TYR A 22 -108.77 5.54 50.66
C TYR A 22 -107.79 4.78 49.78
N VAL A 23 -107.83 3.45 49.87
CA VAL A 23 -107.10 2.55 48.97
C VAL A 23 -108.13 1.89 48.05
N THR A 24 -107.94 2.03 46.74
CA THR A 24 -108.82 1.40 45.75
C THR A 24 -108.08 0.28 45.01
N PRO A 25 -108.78 -0.75 44.49
CA PRO A 25 -108.16 -1.75 43.61
C PRO A 25 -107.46 -1.12 42.40
N LYS A 26 -107.97 0.02 41.91
CA LYS A 26 -107.34 0.80 40.83
C LYS A 26 -105.97 1.36 41.24
N SER A 27 -105.81 1.84 42.48
CA SER A 27 -104.52 2.26 43.04
C SER A 27 -103.51 1.10 43.09
N TYR A 28 -103.96 -0.12 43.39
CA TYR A 28 -103.09 -1.32 43.38
C TYR A 28 -102.69 -1.74 41.96
N LEU A 29 -103.60 -1.66 40.98
CA LEU A 29 -103.28 -1.91 39.57
C LEU A 29 -102.31 -0.86 39.01
N SER A 30 -102.47 0.42 39.37
CA SER A 30 -101.49 1.48 39.06
C SER A 30 -100.13 1.18 39.70
N PHE A 31 -100.08 0.71 40.95
CA PHE A 31 -98.84 0.28 41.60
C PHE A 31 -98.16 -0.89 40.88
N LEU A 32 -98.90 -1.94 40.51
CA LEU A 32 -98.38 -3.08 39.73
C LEU A 32 -97.83 -2.64 38.37
N SER A 33 -98.51 -1.71 37.71
CA SER A 33 -98.10 -1.16 36.42
C SER A 33 -96.81 -0.37 36.55
N PHE A 34 -96.72 0.50 37.57
CA PHE A 34 -95.52 1.25 37.90
C PHE A 34 -94.37 0.34 38.32
N TYR A 35 -94.62 -0.69 39.15
CA TYR A 35 -93.63 -1.68 39.55
C TYR A 35 -93.06 -2.43 38.34
N LYS A 36 -93.91 -2.88 37.40
CA LYS A 36 -93.44 -3.53 36.16
C LYS A 36 -92.55 -2.61 35.32
N LEU A 37 -92.90 -1.32 35.24
CA LEU A 37 -92.11 -0.31 34.52
C LEU A 37 -90.75 -0.10 35.20
N VAL A 38 -90.74 0.20 36.50
CA VAL A 38 -89.52 0.41 37.29
C VAL A 38 -88.65 -0.86 37.30
N TYR A 39 -89.25 -2.04 37.41
CA TYR A 39 -88.53 -3.31 37.35
C TYR A 39 -87.85 -3.49 36.00
N ALA A 40 -88.53 -3.23 34.89
CA ALA A 40 -87.93 -3.35 33.56
C ALA A 40 -86.78 -2.35 33.34
N GLU A 41 -86.88 -1.14 33.90
CA GLU A 41 -85.82 -0.13 33.88
C GLU A 41 -84.62 -0.55 34.75
N LYS A 42 -84.86 -0.96 36.00
CA LYS A 42 -83.79 -1.45 36.90
C LYS A 42 -83.13 -2.73 36.40
N PHE A 43 -83.89 -3.65 35.83
CA PHE A 43 -83.35 -4.86 35.23
C PHE A 43 -82.43 -4.53 34.04
N LYS A 44 -82.82 -3.57 33.18
CA LYS A 44 -81.94 -3.08 32.10
C LYS A 44 -80.69 -2.39 32.62
N GLU A 45 -80.80 -1.55 33.65
CA GLU A 45 -79.64 -0.90 34.28
C GLU A 45 -78.65 -1.93 34.82
N VAL A 46 -79.14 -2.93 35.56
CA VAL A 46 -78.31 -4.00 36.14
C VAL A 46 -77.65 -4.84 35.04
N ASN A 47 -78.40 -5.28 34.02
CA ASN A 47 -77.83 -6.04 32.90
C ASN A 47 -76.77 -5.24 32.13
N ASN A 48 -76.97 -3.94 31.93
CA ASN A 48 -75.96 -3.08 31.28
C ASN A 48 -74.69 -2.96 32.13
N LEU A 49 -74.85 -2.86 33.45
CA LEU A 49 -73.73 -2.82 34.38
C LEU A 49 -72.96 -4.14 34.40
N GLU A 50 -73.68 -5.26 34.50
CA GLU A 50 -73.13 -6.62 34.42
C GLU A 50 -72.36 -6.82 33.10
N HIS A 51 -72.94 -6.42 31.97
CA HIS A 51 -72.27 -6.48 30.68
C HIS A 51 -70.97 -5.66 30.66
N SER A 52 -70.99 -4.44 31.19
CA SER A 52 -69.81 -3.57 31.27
C SER A 52 -68.70 -4.18 32.14
N VAL A 53 -69.07 -4.77 33.28
CA VAL A 53 -68.15 -5.46 34.19
C VAL A 53 -67.53 -6.69 33.51
N ASN A 54 -68.35 -7.52 32.86
CA ASN A 54 -67.90 -8.69 32.12
C ASN A 54 -66.93 -8.34 30.98
N VAL A 55 -67.22 -7.27 30.23
CA VAL A 55 -66.31 -6.75 29.19
C VAL A 55 -65.00 -6.27 29.81
N GLY A 56 -65.04 -5.56 30.94
CA GLY A 56 -63.85 -5.11 31.66
C GLY A 56 -62.97 -6.27 32.15
N LEU A 57 -63.58 -7.30 32.75
CA LEU A 57 -62.90 -8.52 33.20
C LEU A 57 -62.24 -9.29 32.04
N LEU A 58 -62.93 -9.42 30.90
CA LEU A 58 -62.38 -10.00 29.69
C LEU A 58 -61.15 -9.24 29.19
N LYS A 59 -61.21 -7.90 29.16
CA LYS A 59 -60.08 -7.05 28.75
C LYS A 59 -58.89 -7.15 29.70
N LEU A 60 -59.14 -7.22 31.01
CA LEU A 60 -58.08 -7.43 32.01
C LEU A 60 -57.39 -8.79 31.86
N ASN A 61 -58.16 -9.85 31.60
CA ASN A 61 -57.62 -11.18 31.37
C ASN A 61 -56.82 -11.24 30.06
N GLN A 62 -57.28 -10.59 29.00
CA GLN A 62 -56.55 -10.47 27.73
C GLN A 62 -55.22 -9.72 27.93
N ALA A 63 -55.23 -8.58 28.62
CA ALA A 63 -54.02 -7.84 28.96
C ALA A 63 -53.02 -8.67 29.79
N ALA A 64 -53.51 -9.48 30.74
CA ALA A 64 -52.66 -10.38 31.53
C ALA A 64 -52.02 -11.49 30.67
N GLN A 65 -52.74 -12.01 29.67
CA GLN A 65 -52.17 -12.97 28.70
C GLN A 65 -51.12 -12.31 27.80
N ASP A 66 -51.39 -11.09 27.31
CA ASP A 66 -50.46 -10.33 26.47
C ASP A 66 -49.16 -10.02 27.22
N ILE A 67 -49.23 -9.68 28.51
CA ILE A 67 -48.04 -9.49 29.37
C ILE A 67 -47.24 -10.79 29.50
N LYS A 68 -47.90 -11.94 29.68
CA LYS A 68 -47.21 -13.24 29.73
C LYS A 68 -46.46 -13.51 28.42
N GLN A 69 -47.09 -13.24 27.26
CA GLN A 69 -46.45 -13.41 25.96
C GLN A 69 -45.29 -12.42 25.76
N MET A 70 -45.46 -11.15 26.15
CA MET A 70 -44.39 -10.14 26.10
C MET A 70 -43.20 -10.54 26.97
N LYS A 71 -43.43 -11.15 28.13
CA LYS A 71 -42.36 -11.62 29.02
C LYS A 71 -41.53 -12.76 28.42
N VAL A 72 -42.17 -13.66 27.66
CA VAL A 72 -41.46 -14.71 26.91
C VAL A 72 -40.62 -14.09 25.80
N LYS A 73 -41.22 -13.21 24.99
CA LYS A 73 -40.52 -12.50 23.90
C LYS A 73 -39.32 -11.70 24.42
N LEU A 74 -39.47 -10.98 25.54
CA LEU A 74 -38.40 -10.19 26.14
C LEU A 74 -37.23 -11.09 26.58
N LYS A 75 -37.49 -12.26 27.16
CA LYS A 75 -36.43 -13.22 27.52
C LYS A 75 -35.68 -13.73 26.28
N ASP A 76 -36.40 -14.04 25.21
CA ASP A 76 -35.78 -14.49 23.96
C ASP A 76 -34.95 -13.36 23.30
N GLU A 77 -35.45 -12.13 23.33
CA GLU A 77 -34.75 -10.93 22.86
C GLU A 77 -33.48 -10.65 23.70
N GLU A 78 -33.56 -10.74 25.03
CA GLU A 78 -32.42 -10.58 25.95
C GLU A 78 -31.35 -11.65 25.74
N LYS A 79 -31.76 -12.89 25.44
CA LYS A 79 -30.83 -13.98 25.12
C LYS A 79 -30.08 -13.70 23.81
N LYS A 80 -30.83 -13.34 22.74
CA LYS A 80 -30.24 -12.98 21.44
C LYS A 80 -29.32 -11.77 21.54
N LEU A 81 -29.69 -10.79 22.38
CA LEU A 81 -28.87 -9.62 22.64
C LEU A 81 -27.53 -10.05 23.24
N ARG A 82 -27.54 -10.89 24.29
CA ARG A 82 -26.30 -11.37 24.94
C ARG A 82 -25.39 -12.14 23.97
N GLU A 83 -25.95 -13.00 23.13
CA GLU A 83 -25.21 -13.73 22.09
C GLU A 83 -24.60 -12.76 21.06
N SER A 84 -25.38 -11.75 20.63
CA SER A 84 -24.92 -10.71 19.70
C SER A 84 -23.83 -9.83 20.32
N GLU A 85 -23.92 -9.52 21.61
CA GLU A 85 -22.90 -8.77 22.35
C GLU A 85 -21.57 -9.51 22.38
N GLU A 86 -21.61 -10.81 22.67
CA GLU A 86 -20.39 -11.63 22.71
C GLU A 86 -19.74 -11.74 21.32
N GLN A 87 -20.55 -11.95 20.27
CA GLN A 87 -20.05 -11.94 18.89
C GLN A 87 -19.45 -10.59 18.48
N THR A 88 -20.09 -9.49 18.86
CA THR A 88 -19.61 -8.13 18.55
C THR A 88 -18.30 -7.83 19.28
N ASN A 89 -18.18 -8.25 20.55
CA ASN A 89 -16.95 -8.10 21.33
C ASN A 89 -15.80 -8.94 20.75
N GLN A 90 -16.07 -10.16 20.28
CA GLN A 90 -15.06 -10.98 19.60
C GLN A 90 -14.59 -10.33 18.30
N LEU A 91 -15.50 -9.75 17.50
CA LEU A 91 -15.16 -9.00 16.30
C LEU A 91 -14.34 -7.76 16.62
N LEU A 92 -14.67 -7.03 17.70
CA LEU A 92 -13.90 -5.86 18.14
C LEU A 92 -12.44 -6.21 18.44
N VAL A 93 -12.19 -7.30 19.18
CA VAL A 93 -10.83 -7.76 19.48
C VAL A 93 -10.07 -8.13 18.20
N LYS A 94 -10.74 -8.79 17.25
CA LYS A 94 -10.15 -9.11 15.93
C LYS A 94 -9.81 -7.84 15.15
N VAL A 95 -10.71 -6.87 15.07
CA VAL A 95 -10.47 -5.56 14.41
C VAL A 95 -9.26 -4.87 15.02
N GLN A 96 -9.18 -4.78 16.35
CA GLN A 96 -8.07 -4.13 17.04
C GLN A 96 -6.73 -4.82 16.75
N SER A 97 -6.70 -6.15 16.83
CA SER A 97 -5.51 -6.94 16.52
C SER A 97 -5.06 -6.78 15.07
N GLU A 98 -5.95 -6.97 14.10
CA GLU A 98 -5.61 -6.88 12.68
C GLU A 98 -5.28 -5.45 12.26
N SER A 99 -5.92 -4.44 12.86
CA SER A 99 -5.57 -3.04 12.66
C SER A 99 -4.18 -2.69 13.16
N ALA A 100 -3.78 -3.15 14.35
CA ALA A 100 -2.43 -2.95 14.85
C ALA A 100 -1.37 -3.62 13.96
N LYS A 101 -1.64 -4.85 13.48
CA LYS A 101 -0.74 -5.57 12.56
C LYS A 101 -0.61 -4.86 11.21
N ALA A 102 -1.73 -4.43 10.62
CA ALA A 102 -1.75 -3.73 9.35
C ALA A 102 -1.02 -2.38 9.44
N GLN A 103 -1.21 -1.64 10.53
CA GLN A 103 -0.51 -0.37 10.77
C GLN A 103 1.01 -0.58 10.87
N LYS A 104 1.45 -1.56 11.67
CA LYS A 104 2.88 -1.87 11.81
C LYS A 104 3.50 -2.29 10.48
N LYS A 105 2.82 -3.13 9.69
CA LYS A 105 3.29 -3.52 8.35
C LYS A 105 3.30 -2.31 7.41
N SER A 106 2.32 -1.42 7.49
CA SER A 106 2.27 -0.19 6.68
C SER A 106 3.46 0.72 6.95
N GLU A 107 3.83 0.90 8.21
CA GLU A 107 5.00 1.70 8.61
C GLU A 107 6.31 1.07 8.11
N GLN A 108 6.44 -0.26 8.21
CA GLN A 108 7.60 -0.99 7.71
C GLN A 108 7.74 -0.90 6.19
N VAL A 109 6.64 -1.09 5.45
CA VAL A 109 6.62 -0.97 3.99
C VAL A 109 6.89 0.48 3.56
N GLY A 110 6.33 1.46 4.29
CA GLY A 110 6.61 2.87 4.05
C GLY A 110 8.09 3.22 4.21
N ALA A 111 8.71 2.80 5.31
CA ALA A 111 10.15 3.02 5.52
C ALA A 111 11.00 2.34 4.44
N PHE A 112 10.66 1.10 4.07
CA PHE A 112 11.37 0.37 3.01
C PHE A 112 11.19 1.01 1.62
N ARG A 113 10.01 1.57 1.35
CA ARG A 113 9.73 2.35 0.13
C ARG A 113 10.64 3.56 0.03
N ASP A 114 10.71 4.35 1.10
CA ASP A 114 11.51 5.57 1.12
C ASP A 114 13.00 5.25 0.96
N GLU A 115 13.49 4.19 1.59
CA GLU A 115 14.85 3.69 1.41
C GLU A 115 15.12 3.23 -0.04
N CYS A 116 14.22 2.44 -0.64
CA CYS A 116 14.34 1.99 -2.02
C CYS A 116 14.39 3.17 -3.00
N LEU A 117 13.54 4.17 -2.81
CA LEU A 117 13.47 5.36 -3.66
C LEU A 117 14.72 6.23 -3.52
N ALA A 118 15.19 6.47 -2.29
CA ALA A 118 16.42 7.22 -2.05
C ALA A 118 17.64 6.53 -2.65
N ASN A 119 17.74 5.20 -2.52
CA ASN A 119 18.82 4.43 -3.12
C ASN A 119 18.76 4.46 -4.65
N LYS A 120 17.56 4.39 -5.24
CA LYS A 120 17.37 4.51 -6.68
C LYS A 120 17.82 5.87 -7.20
N GLU A 121 17.37 6.96 -6.57
CA GLU A 121 17.74 8.32 -6.96
C GLU A 121 19.26 8.55 -6.88
N ARG A 122 19.91 8.06 -5.81
CA ARG A 122 21.37 8.14 -5.69
C ARG A 122 22.08 7.41 -6.84
N ILE A 123 21.62 6.22 -7.22
CA ILE A 123 22.21 5.45 -8.32
C ILE A 123 21.97 6.13 -9.67
N GLU A 124 20.80 6.76 -9.88
CA GLU A 124 20.53 7.52 -11.10
C GLU A 124 21.49 8.70 -11.26
N VAL A 125 21.77 9.43 -10.17
CA VAL A 125 22.77 10.52 -10.18
C VAL A 125 24.18 9.96 -10.47
N GLU A 126 24.60 8.90 -9.78
CA GLU A 126 25.90 8.27 -10.03
C GLU A 126 26.02 7.73 -11.48
N GLN A 127 24.91 7.25 -12.05
CA GLN A 127 24.83 6.79 -13.43
C GLN A 127 25.00 7.93 -14.43
N GLU A 128 24.39 9.09 -14.19
CA GLU A 128 24.58 10.28 -15.02
C GLU A 128 26.05 10.75 -14.99
N GLU A 129 26.68 10.75 -13.81
CA GLU A 129 28.09 11.09 -13.68
C GLU A 129 29.01 10.12 -14.43
N ALA A 130 28.80 8.81 -14.27
CA ALA A 130 29.58 7.81 -14.98
C ALA A 130 29.38 7.87 -16.50
N ASN A 131 28.16 8.18 -16.96
CA ASN A 131 27.87 8.39 -18.38
C ASN A 131 28.58 9.63 -18.93
N ARG A 132 28.64 10.72 -18.16
CA ARG A 132 29.39 11.93 -18.53
C ARG A 132 30.88 11.63 -18.66
N ASP A 133 31.46 10.91 -17.70
CA ASP A 133 32.87 10.55 -17.73
C ASP A 133 33.16 9.57 -18.89
N LEU A 134 32.25 8.64 -19.19
CA LEU A 134 32.33 7.78 -20.38
C LEU A 134 32.34 8.59 -21.68
N GLN A 135 31.48 9.61 -21.78
CA GLN A 135 31.44 10.49 -22.95
C GLN A 135 32.75 11.25 -23.17
N GLN A 136 33.51 11.52 -22.10
CA GLN A 136 34.86 12.10 -22.22
C GLN A 136 35.90 11.09 -22.70
N ALA A 137 35.72 9.80 -22.41
CA ALA A 137 36.63 8.73 -22.85
C ALA A 137 36.42 8.31 -24.32
N LEU A 138 35.17 8.35 -24.82
CA LEU A 138 34.81 7.97 -26.19
C LEU A 138 35.56 8.74 -27.31
N PRO A 139 35.80 10.07 -27.25
CA PRO A 139 36.51 10.77 -28.30
C PRO A 139 37.95 10.28 -28.46
N TYR A 140 38.65 9.91 -27.39
CA TYR A 140 40.01 9.35 -27.48
C TYR A 140 40.02 8.03 -28.24
N LEU A 141 39.03 7.17 -28.01
CA LEU A 141 38.88 5.92 -28.75
C LEU A 141 38.60 6.17 -30.23
N GLN A 142 37.69 7.11 -30.54
CA GLN A 142 37.39 7.48 -31.93
C GLN A 142 38.61 8.09 -32.63
N GLU A 143 39.38 8.93 -31.93
CA GLU A 143 40.62 9.50 -32.43
C GLU A 143 41.64 8.41 -32.76
N ALA A 144 41.82 7.44 -31.85
CA ALA A 144 42.70 6.31 -32.09
C ALA A 144 42.25 5.46 -33.29
N GLU A 145 40.96 5.10 -33.38
CA GLU A 145 40.45 4.35 -34.54
C GLU A 145 40.65 5.09 -35.86
N ASN A 146 40.39 6.40 -35.87
CA ASN A 146 40.57 7.24 -37.06
C ASN A 146 42.05 7.36 -37.44
N ALA A 147 42.93 7.40 -36.44
CA ALA A 147 44.37 7.41 -36.65
C ALA A 147 44.84 6.11 -37.34
N VAL A 148 44.39 4.93 -36.89
CA VAL A 148 44.74 3.65 -37.56
C VAL A 148 44.08 3.56 -38.95
N LYS A 149 42.82 4.00 -39.12
CA LYS A 149 42.12 4.05 -40.42
C LYS A 149 42.85 4.91 -41.45
N SER A 150 43.58 5.93 -41.00
CA SER A 150 44.32 6.83 -41.89
C SER A 150 45.59 6.22 -42.47
N ILE A 151 46.06 5.09 -41.93
CA ILE A 151 47.30 4.42 -42.34
C ILE A 151 46.99 3.35 -43.39
N THR A 152 47.66 3.41 -44.54
CA THR A 152 47.52 2.39 -45.58
C THR A 152 48.66 1.37 -45.56
N ALA A 153 48.43 0.19 -46.12
CA ALA A 153 49.47 -0.85 -46.25
C ALA A 153 50.69 -0.36 -47.06
N LYS A 154 50.46 0.55 -48.01
CA LYS A 154 51.54 1.17 -48.80
C LYS A 154 52.45 2.00 -47.91
N ASP A 155 51.89 2.80 -47.00
CA ASP A 155 52.68 3.65 -46.10
C ASP A 155 53.57 2.80 -45.17
N ILE A 156 53.08 1.65 -44.69
CA ILE A 156 53.89 0.72 -43.89
C ILE A 156 55.04 0.10 -44.69
N VAL A 157 54.80 -0.27 -45.96
CA VAL A 157 55.86 -0.79 -46.85
C VAL A 157 56.92 0.28 -47.12
N GLU A 158 56.50 1.54 -47.31
CA GLU A 158 57.42 2.67 -47.45
C GLU A 158 58.28 2.84 -46.20
N LEU A 159 57.67 2.88 -45.01
CA LEU A 159 58.39 3.01 -43.74
C LEU A 159 59.39 1.88 -43.50
N LYS A 160 59.03 0.64 -43.84
CA LYS A 160 59.90 -0.54 -43.71
C LYS A 160 61.12 -0.50 -44.62
N THR A 161 60.96 0.02 -45.84
CA THR A 161 62.02 0.01 -46.87
C THR A 161 62.94 1.24 -46.81
N MET A 162 62.67 2.21 -45.92
CA MET A 162 63.57 3.34 -45.68
C MET A 162 64.94 2.90 -45.17
N LYS A 163 66.00 3.35 -45.84
CA LYS A 163 67.39 3.06 -45.46
C LYS A 163 67.82 3.77 -44.19
N THR A 164 67.33 4.99 -43.97
CA THR A 164 67.66 5.84 -42.81
C THR A 164 66.38 6.49 -42.27
N PRO A 165 65.58 5.75 -41.49
CA PRO A 165 64.42 6.30 -40.79
C PRO A 165 64.83 7.45 -39.88
N SER A 166 64.03 8.52 -39.84
CA SER A 166 64.26 9.60 -38.88
C SER A 166 63.97 9.15 -37.45
N ASP A 167 64.64 9.74 -36.46
CA ASP A 167 64.52 9.30 -35.07
C ASP A 167 63.09 9.43 -34.52
N ILE A 168 62.31 10.40 -34.99
CA ILE A 168 60.88 10.49 -34.62
C ILE A 168 60.08 9.27 -35.07
N ILE A 169 60.38 8.70 -36.24
CA ILE A 169 59.70 7.48 -36.72
C ILE A 169 60.08 6.31 -35.82
N ARG A 170 61.36 6.17 -35.50
CA ARG A 170 61.89 5.09 -34.65
C ARG A 170 61.21 5.10 -33.27
N LEU A 171 61.16 6.26 -32.63
CA LEU A 171 60.53 6.42 -31.32
C LEU A 171 59.00 6.21 -31.34
N VAL A 172 58.32 6.57 -32.44
CA VAL A 172 56.88 6.28 -32.59
C VAL A 172 56.63 4.77 -32.64
N PHE A 173 57.51 4.01 -33.28
CA PHE A 173 57.42 2.55 -33.29
C PHE A 173 57.73 1.92 -31.94
N ASP A 174 58.65 2.46 -31.16
CA ASP A 174 58.83 2.03 -29.77
C ASP A 174 57.53 2.22 -28.97
N GLY A 175 56.85 3.36 -29.13
CA GLY A 175 55.56 3.59 -28.50
C GLY A 175 54.47 2.60 -28.91
N VAL A 176 54.42 2.23 -30.19
CA VAL A 176 53.51 1.18 -30.69
C VAL A 176 53.88 -0.18 -30.10
N MET A 177 55.17 -0.48 -30.03
CA MET A 177 55.68 -1.73 -29.48
C MET A 177 55.41 -1.90 -27.99
N ILE A 178 55.50 -0.81 -27.21
CA ILE A 178 55.17 -0.77 -25.79
C ILE A 178 53.69 -1.07 -25.59
N LEU A 179 52.80 -0.44 -26.37
CA LEU A 179 51.35 -0.71 -26.31
C LEU A 179 51.00 -2.15 -26.67
N LEU A 180 51.66 -2.72 -27.68
CA LEU A 180 51.48 -4.12 -28.08
C LEU A 180 52.24 -5.12 -27.19
N GLN A 181 52.92 -4.66 -26.14
CA GLN A 181 53.72 -5.47 -25.22
C GLN A 181 54.73 -6.39 -25.93
N THR A 182 55.33 -5.89 -27.00
CA THR A 182 56.34 -6.63 -27.78
C THR A 182 57.74 -6.41 -27.22
N LYS A 183 58.65 -7.36 -27.49
CA LYS A 183 60.02 -7.33 -26.96
C LYS A 183 60.77 -6.08 -27.45
N LEU A 184 61.29 -5.30 -26.51
CA LEU A 184 62.17 -4.15 -26.75
C LEU A 184 63.64 -4.55 -26.57
N VAL A 185 64.55 -3.74 -27.10
CA VAL A 185 66.00 -3.85 -26.90
C VAL A 185 66.37 -3.31 -25.51
N ASP A 186 67.46 -3.83 -24.93
CA ASP A 186 67.94 -3.39 -23.63
C ASP A 186 68.24 -1.88 -23.61
N VAL A 187 67.81 -1.22 -22.53
CA VAL A 187 67.92 0.23 -22.34
C VAL A 187 69.39 0.67 -22.41
N ARG A 188 69.68 1.53 -23.38
CA ARG A 188 70.98 2.18 -23.58
C ARG A 188 70.75 3.64 -23.94
N MET A 189 71.67 4.52 -23.57
CA MET A 189 71.61 5.93 -23.95
C MET A 189 72.17 6.14 -25.36
N GLU A 190 71.45 6.90 -26.18
CA GLU A 190 71.86 7.28 -27.52
C GLU A 190 71.39 8.70 -27.85
N ALA A 191 72.21 9.46 -28.57
CA ALA A 191 71.83 10.79 -29.05
C ALA A 191 70.82 10.67 -30.20
N LYS A 192 69.62 11.22 -30.02
CA LYS A 192 68.54 11.28 -31.02
C LYS A 192 68.42 12.68 -31.59
N VAL A 193 68.20 12.80 -32.90
CA VAL A 193 68.01 14.07 -33.60
C VAL A 193 66.56 14.21 -34.04
N ILE A 194 65.79 14.99 -33.28
CA ILE A 194 64.36 15.24 -33.55
C ILE A 194 64.19 16.73 -33.88
N ASN A 195 63.56 17.01 -35.03
CA ASN A 195 63.29 18.39 -35.47
C ASN A 195 64.53 19.31 -35.41
N LYS A 196 65.71 18.79 -35.79
CA LYS A 196 67.02 19.45 -35.77
C LYS A 196 67.58 19.79 -34.38
N LYS A 197 67.02 19.21 -33.31
CA LYS A 197 67.60 19.25 -31.96
C LYS A 197 68.16 17.88 -31.60
N THR A 198 69.36 17.85 -31.03
CA THR A 198 69.96 16.63 -30.49
C THR A 198 69.58 16.49 -29.02
N VAL A 199 69.05 15.34 -28.65
CA VAL A 199 68.62 15.01 -27.29
C VAL A 199 69.14 13.62 -26.96
N ASP A 200 69.76 13.46 -25.79
CA ASP A 200 70.14 12.13 -25.29
C ASP A 200 68.88 11.41 -24.79
N PHE A 201 68.59 10.25 -25.37
CA PHE A 201 67.38 9.48 -25.06
C PHE A 201 67.66 7.98 -25.10
N ILE A 202 66.61 7.17 -24.91
CA ILE A 202 66.66 5.72 -24.97
C ILE A 202 66.94 5.28 -26.42
N HIS A 203 67.83 4.29 -26.57
CA HIS A 203 68.07 3.59 -27.82
C HIS A 203 66.79 2.93 -28.33
N ASP A 204 66.47 3.15 -29.61
CA ASP A 204 65.25 2.62 -30.21
C ASP A 204 65.35 1.14 -30.55
N SER A 205 64.21 0.48 -30.72
CA SER A 205 64.12 -0.95 -31.09
C SER A 205 63.66 -1.14 -32.55
N PHE A 206 63.88 -0.13 -33.40
CA PHE A 206 63.30 -0.10 -34.75
C PHE A 206 63.89 -1.17 -35.67
N ASP A 207 65.23 -1.26 -35.69
CA ASP A 207 65.95 -2.12 -36.62
C ASP A 207 65.88 -3.61 -36.23
N GLU A 208 65.86 -3.89 -34.93
CA GLU A 208 65.85 -5.22 -34.34
C GLU A 208 64.46 -5.86 -34.35
N THR A 209 63.42 -5.08 -34.09
CA THR A 209 62.09 -5.62 -33.75
C THR A 209 60.94 -4.92 -34.49
N ALA A 210 60.93 -3.60 -34.65
CA ALA A 210 59.84 -2.92 -35.35
C ALA A 210 59.78 -3.29 -36.85
N LYS A 211 60.94 -3.47 -37.51
CA LYS A 211 61.01 -3.94 -38.90
C LYS A 211 60.36 -5.31 -39.10
N ALA A 212 60.56 -6.22 -38.16
CA ALA A 212 59.95 -7.55 -38.20
C ALA A 212 58.44 -7.47 -37.98
N MET A 213 57.99 -6.63 -37.04
CA MET A 213 56.56 -6.35 -36.80
C MET A 213 55.88 -5.78 -38.05
N MET A 214 56.46 -4.78 -38.70
CA MET A 214 55.94 -4.20 -39.95
C MET A 214 55.97 -5.17 -41.14
N ALA A 215 56.75 -6.25 -41.07
CA ALA A 215 56.79 -7.27 -42.10
C ALA A 215 55.59 -8.22 -42.04
N ASP A 216 54.91 -8.33 -40.90
CA ASP A 216 53.67 -9.12 -40.79
C ASP A 216 52.54 -8.40 -41.54
N VAL A 217 51.92 -9.12 -42.50
CA VAL A 217 50.78 -8.65 -43.30
C VAL A 217 49.58 -8.31 -42.40
N ARG A 218 49.49 -8.93 -41.21
CA ARG A 218 48.43 -8.70 -40.23
C ARG A 218 48.66 -7.48 -39.36
N PHE A 219 49.80 -6.82 -39.41
CA PHE A 219 50.16 -5.72 -38.50
C PHE A 219 49.08 -4.63 -38.38
N LEU A 220 48.58 -4.11 -39.52
CA LEU A 220 47.51 -3.11 -39.49
C LEU A 220 46.19 -3.66 -38.93
N SER A 221 45.87 -4.93 -39.23
CA SER A 221 44.70 -5.60 -38.65
C SER A 221 44.84 -5.75 -37.14
N THR A 222 46.04 -6.06 -36.64
CA THR A 222 46.34 -6.16 -35.21
C THR A 222 46.19 -4.80 -34.52
N LEU A 223 46.66 -3.70 -35.12
CA LEU A 223 46.46 -2.36 -34.55
C LEU A 223 44.97 -1.97 -34.47
N PHE A 224 44.20 -2.32 -35.50
CA PHE A 224 42.75 -2.11 -35.50
C PHE A 224 42.03 -2.95 -34.44
N ASP A 225 42.37 -4.23 -34.37
CA ASP A 225 41.76 -5.16 -33.43
C ASP A 225 42.12 -4.79 -31.99
N PHE A 226 43.37 -4.37 -31.76
CA PHE A 226 43.81 -3.85 -30.48
C PHE A 226 42.99 -2.63 -30.06
N SER A 227 42.85 -1.64 -30.95
CA SER A 227 42.06 -0.43 -30.67
C SER A 227 40.60 -0.72 -30.32
N LYS A 228 40.03 -1.77 -30.92
CA LYS A 228 38.61 -2.10 -30.79
C LYS A 228 38.34 -3.01 -29.60
N ASN A 229 39.12 -4.07 -29.46
CA ASN A 229 38.84 -5.21 -28.60
C ASN A 229 39.87 -5.38 -27.45
N GLU A 230 41.12 -4.95 -27.62
CA GLU A 230 42.20 -5.18 -26.64
C GLU A 230 42.70 -3.92 -25.93
N LYS A 231 42.10 -2.75 -26.22
CA LYS A 231 42.39 -1.46 -25.57
C LYS A 231 42.32 -1.50 -24.03
N ASP A 232 41.59 -2.49 -23.50
CA ASP A 232 41.42 -2.69 -22.06
C ASP A 232 42.55 -3.48 -21.40
N ASN A 233 43.47 -4.04 -22.19
CA ASN A 233 44.66 -4.77 -21.73
C ASN A 233 45.84 -3.84 -21.39
N ILE A 234 45.74 -2.54 -21.73
CA ILE A 234 46.73 -1.55 -21.32
C ILE A 234 46.74 -1.47 -19.79
N ASN A 235 47.91 -1.57 -19.19
CA ASN A 235 48.11 -1.44 -17.75
C ASN A 235 48.86 -0.14 -17.43
N ASP A 236 48.85 0.24 -16.15
CA ASP A 236 49.54 1.47 -15.71
C ASP A 236 51.05 1.40 -15.99
N GLU A 237 51.67 0.22 -15.88
CA GLU A 237 53.09 0.00 -16.17
C GLU A 237 53.45 0.30 -17.64
N THR A 238 52.59 -0.11 -18.59
CA THR A 238 52.73 0.20 -20.02
C THR A 238 52.65 1.70 -20.25
N CYS A 239 51.74 2.41 -19.59
CA CYS A 239 51.62 3.87 -19.68
C CYS A 239 52.82 4.59 -19.05
N GLU A 240 53.29 4.14 -17.88
CA GLU A 240 54.49 4.68 -17.21
C GLU A 240 55.74 4.51 -18.08
N LEU A 241 55.89 3.36 -18.76
CA LEU A 241 56.99 3.12 -19.70
C LEU A 241 56.92 4.02 -20.94
N LEU A 242 55.71 4.39 -21.37
CA LEU A 242 55.45 5.31 -22.49
C LEU A 242 55.62 6.79 -22.12
N MET A 243 55.48 7.15 -20.85
CA MET A 243 55.46 8.54 -20.38
C MET A 243 56.73 9.32 -20.79
N PRO A 244 57.96 8.78 -20.66
CA PRO A 244 59.17 9.47 -21.12
C PRO A 244 59.18 9.79 -22.62
N TYR A 245 58.50 8.98 -23.44
CA TYR A 245 58.36 9.22 -24.88
C TYR A 245 57.35 10.34 -25.15
N LEU A 246 56.22 10.34 -24.44
CA LEU A 246 55.15 11.34 -24.61
C LEU A 246 55.55 12.73 -24.07
N GLU A 247 56.37 12.79 -23.03
CA GLU A 247 56.90 14.04 -22.46
C GLU A 247 58.10 14.61 -23.23
N LEU A 248 58.68 13.84 -24.16
CA LEU A 248 59.84 14.25 -24.94
C LEU A 248 59.53 15.47 -25.81
N GLU A 249 60.33 16.52 -25.68
CA GLU A 249 60.19 17.73 -26.49
C GLU A 249 60.30 17.36 -27.99
N ASN A 250 59.24 17.63 -28.77
CA ASN A 250 59.07 17.29 -30.19
C ASN A 250 58.56 15.87 -30.52
N PHE A 251 58.18 15.04 -29.54
CA PHE A 251 57.38 13.84 -29.79
C PHE A 251 55.90 14.22 -29.92
N ASN A 252 55.48 14.67 -31.11
CA ASN A 252 54.08 15.01 -31.37
C ASN A 252 53.68 14.73 -32.83
N PRO A 253 52.36 14.60 -33.11
CA PRO A 253 51.87 14.28 -34.44
C PRO A 253 52.31 15.26 -35.54
N ALA A 254 52.47 16.55 -35.22
CA ALA A 254 52.87 17.56 -36.20
C ALA A 254 54.33 17.41 -36.64
N VAL A 255 55.21 16.99 -35.73
CA VAL A 255 56.61 16.67 -36.04
C VAL A 255 56.70 15.34 -36.77
N ALA A 256 55.95 14.31 -36.33
CA ALA A 256 55.90 13.02 -37.00
C ALA A 256 55.39 13.12 -38.45
N LYS A 257 54.41 14.00 -38.72
CA LYS A 257 53.89 14.29 -40.06
C LYS A 257 54.96 14.77 -41.04
N LYS A 258 55.93 15.57 -40.57
CA LYS A 258 57.04 16.04 -41.42
C LYS A 258 57.91 14.88 -41.93
N ALA A 259 57.89 13.75 -41.22
CA ALA A 259 58.62 12.55 -41.59
C ALA A 259 57.76 11.60 -42.44
N SER A 260 56.51 11.33 -42.06
CA SER A 260 55.56 10.52 -42.84
C SER A 260 54.11 10.67 -42.34
N ASN A 261 53.13 10.49 -43.23
CA ASN A 261 51.72 10.42 -42.87
C ASN A 261 51.40 9.22 -41.96
N ALA A 262 52.04 8.07 -42.19
CA ALA A 262 51.86 6.92 -41.31
C ALA A 262 52.47 7.14 -39.93
N ALA A 263 53.58 7.88 -39.84
CA ALA A 263 54.16 8.26 -38.55
C ALA A 263 53.25 9.24 -37.78
N GLU A 264 52.57 10.16 -38.47
CA GLU A 264 51.52 11.00 -37.87
C GLU A 264 50.38 10.14 -37.29
N GLY A 265 49.86 9.18 -38.07
CA GLY A 265 48.79 8.28 -37.64
C GLY A 265 49.18 7.43 -36.43
N LEU A 266 50.35 6.78 -36.47
CA LEU A 266 50.83 5.97 -35.35
C LEU A 266 51.11 6.81 -34.10
N CYS A 267 51.66 8.02 -34.25
CA CYS A 267 51.90 8.92 -33.11
C CYS A 267 50.58 9.37 -32.44
N LYS A 268 49.56 9.71 -33.23
CA LYS A 268 48.22 10.02 -32.70
C LYS A 268 47.60 8.81 -32.02
N TRP A 269 47.74 7.64 -32.62
CA TRP A 269 47.22 6.40 -32.06
C TRP A 269 47.80 6.08 -30.69
N VAL A 270 49.13 6.16 -30.53
CA VAL A 270 49.81 5.90 -29.26
C VAL A 270 49.32 6.87 -28.18
N GLY A 271 49.29 8.17 -28.47
CA GLY A 271 48.80 9.17 -27.53
C GLY A 271 47.33 8.96 -27.15
N ALA A 272 46.47 8.72 -28.12
CA ALA A 272 45.04 8.52 -27.90
C ALA A 272 44.72 7.24 -27.09
N MET A 273 45.52 6.18 -27.25
CA MET A 273 45.40 4.95 -26.44
C MET A 273 45.78 5.18 -24.97
N VAL A 274 46.82 5.96 -24.70
CA VAL A 274 47.22 6.33 -23.32
C VAL A 274 46.16 7.22 -22.67
N MET A 275 45.67 8.25 -23.37
CA MET A 275 44.59 9.11 -22.87
C MET A 275 43.29 8.33 -22.64
N TYR A 276 42.99 7.34 -23.50
CA TYR A 276 41.87 6.42 -23.28
C TYR A 276 42.06 5.60 -22.00
N HIS A 277 43.24 5.03 -21.76
CA HIS A 277 43.53 4.25 -20.55
C HIS A 277 43.34 5.09 -19.28
N GLU A 278 43.88 6.31 -19.25
CA GLU A 278 43.72 7.23 -18.12
C GLU A 278 42.24 7.54 -17.83
N ALA A 279 41.44 7.80 -18.87
CA ALA A 279 40.01 8.01 -18.72
C ALA A 279 39.26 6.73 -18.30
N ALA A 280 39.60 5.59 -18.91
CA ALA A 280 38.97 4.29 -18.66
C ALA A 280 39.25 3.76 -17.24
N LYS A 281 40.42 4.07 -16.67
CA LYS A 281 40.78 3.76 -15.28
C LYS A 281 39.79 4.34 -14.27
N ILE A 282 39.17 5.48 -14.59
CA ILE A 282 38.15 6.13 -13.75
C ILE A 282 36.75 5.59 -14.06
N VAL A 283 36.43 5.43 -15.35
CA VAL A 283 35.06 5.08 -15.81
C VAL A 283 34.72 3.60 -15.56
N LYS A 284 35.65 2.66 -15.78
CA LYS A 284 35.37 1.22 -15.67
C LYS A 284 34.93 0.79 -14.26
N PRO A 285 35.66 1.15 -13.18
CA PRO A 285 35.22 0.77 -11.84
C PRO A 285 33.87 1.36 -11.47
N LYS A 286 33.58 2.60 -11.92
CA LYS A 286 32.28 3.24 -11.72
C LYS A 286 31.17 2.46 -12.43
N MET A 287 31.38 2.04 -13.67
CA MET A 287 30.39 1.27 -14.43
C MET A 287 30.12 -0.12 -13.84
N ASP A 288 31.17 -0.82 -13.41
CA ASP A 288 31.02 -2.13 -12.76
C ASP A 288 30.28 -2.01 -11.42
N TYR A 289 30.63 -0.98 -10.63
CA TYR A 289 29.93 -0.66 -9.40
C TYR A 289 28.45 -0.35 -9.66
N LEU A 290 28.15 0.54 -10.61
CA LEU A 290 26.79 0.89 -10.99
C LEU A 290 25.98 -0.31 -11.44
N LYS A 291 26.54 -1.19 -12.26
CA LYS A 291 25.87 -2.43 -12.70
C LYS A 291 25.43 -3.28 -11.50
N ILE A 292 26.28 -3.41 -10.48
CA ILE A 292 25.94 -4.14 -9.25
C ILE A 292 24.86 -3.40 -8.46
N GLN A 293 24.97 -2.08 -8.31
CA GLN A 293 24.00 -1.30 -7.54
C GLN A 293 22.62 -1.25 -8.21
N THR A 294 22.55 -1.05 -9.53
CA THR A 294 21.30 -1.10 -10.31
C THR A 294 20.63 -2.47 -10.14
N ALA A 295 21.39 -3.56 -10.24
CA ALA A 295 20.84 -4.90 -10.01
C ALA A 295 20.31 -5.09 -8.57
N ARG A 296 20.97 -4.51 -7.57
CA ARG A 296 20.49 -4.54 -6.17
C ARG A 296 19.19 -3.75 -6.00
N VAL A 297 19.09 -2.57 -6.60
CA VAL A 297 17.87 -1.76 -6.55
C VAL A 297 16.73 -2.45 -7.28
N ASP A 298 16.97 -3.09 -8.42
CA ASP A 298 15.94 -3.86 -9.11
C ASP A 298 15.38 -4.99 -8.24
N VAL A 299 16.24 -5.68 -7.49
CA VAL A 299 15.80 -6.71 -6.52
C VAL A 299 14.99 -6.07 -5.39
N ALA A 300 15.48 -4.97 -4.82
CA ALA A 300 14.78 -4.26 -3.73
C ALA A 300 13.40 -3.75 -4.17
N LEU A 301 13.27 -3.22 -5.40
CA LEU A 301 12.00 -2.77 -5.96
C LEU A 301 11.01 -3.92 -6.18
N ARG A 302 11.48 -5.12 -6.54
CA ARG A 302 10.62 -6.31 -6.62
C ARG A 302 10.11 -6.72 -5.23
N GLN A 303 11.00 -6.74 -4.25
CA GLN A 303 10.63 -7.01 -2.85
C GLN A 303 9.64 -5.97 -2.31
N LEU A 304 9.81 -4.70 -2.69
CA LEU A 304 8.89 -3.63 -2.35
C LEU A 304 7.50 -3.91 -2.92
N ALA A 305 7.42 -4.26 -4.21
CA ALA A 305 6.15 -4.56 -4.86
C ALA A 305 5.43 -5.76 -4.22
N GLU A 306 6.17 -6.81 -3.84
CA GLU A 306 5.63 -7.95 -3.09
C GLU A 306 5.10 -7.51 -1.72
N ALA A 307 5.86 -6.71 -0.97
CA ALA A 307 5.46 -6.24 0.35
C ALA A 307 4.26 -5.27 0.31
N GLU A 308 4.16 -4.42 -0.71
CA GLU A 308 3.00 -3.56 -0.98
C GLU A 308 1.76 -4.38 -1.34
N ALA A 309 1.91 -5.46 -2.12
CA ALA A 309 0.81 -6.36 -2.43
C ALA A 309 0.29 -7.10 -1.19
N GLU A 310 1.18 -7.57 -0.31
CA GLU A 310 0.80 -8.14 0.99
C GLU A 310 0.05 -7.13 1.86
N LEU A 311 0.54 -5.89 1.91
CA LEU A 311 -0.10 -4.81 2.68
C LEU A 311 -1.50 -4.51 2.13
N ALA A 312 -1.67 -4.47 0.81
CA ALA A 312 -2.96 -4.25 0.17
C ALA A 312 -3.96 -5.38 0.50
N GLN A 313 -3.51 -6.64 0.51
CA GLN A 313 -4.33 -7.77 0.94
C GLN A 313 -4.73 -7.66 2.42
N ALA A 314 -3.79 -7.35 3.30
CA ALA A 314 -4.08 -7.14 4.72
C ALA A 314 -5.10 -6.01 4.95
N GLN A 315 -4.94 -4.89 4.24
CA GLN A 315 -5.90 -3.77 4.29
C GLN A 315 -7.28 -4.17 3.76
N ALA A 316 -7.37 -4.98 2.71
CA ALA A 316 -8.64 -5.49 2.19
C ALA A 316 -9.36 -6.38 3.23
N THR A 317 -8.63 -7.32 3.85
CA THR A 317 -9.21 -8.17 4.92
C THR A 317 -9.70 -7.34 6.11
N LEU A 318 -8.95 -6.31 6.51
CA LEU A 318 -9.35 -5.39 7.57
C LEU A 318 -10.63 -4.64 7.23
N ARG A 319 -10.78 -4.16 5.97
CA ARG A 319 -12.02 -3.51 5.51
C ARG A 319 -13.23 -4.45 5.61
N ASP A 320 -13.05 -5.72 5.24
CA ASP A 320 -14.12 -6.71 5.33
C ASP A 320 -14.51 -7.01 6.78
N ILE A 321 -13.53 -7.14 7.68
CA ILE A 321 -13.79 -7.34 9.11
C ILE A 321 -14.48 -6.10 9.71
N ASN A 322 -14.06 -4.90 9.36
CA ASN A 322 -14.72 -3.66 9.80
C ASN A 322 -16.17 -3.60 9.32
N LYS A 323 -16.45 -3.97 8.07
CA LYS A 323 -17.81 -4.03 7.54
C LYS A 323 -18.69 -5.03 8.30
N GLN A 324 -18.13 -6.20 8.65
CA GLN A 324 -18.83 -7.19 9.48
C GLN A 324 -19.08 -6.66 10.89
N PHE A 325 -18.12 -5.95 11.48
CA PHE A 325 -18.25 -5.33 12.79
C PHE A 325 -19.33 -4.24 12.81
N GLU A 326 -19.36 -3.35 11.81
CA GLU A 326 -20.38 -2.31 11.67
C GLU A 326 -21.78 -2.91 11.52
N ALA A 327 -21.93 -3.96 10.69
CA ALA A 327 -23.19 -4.66 10.53
C ALA A 327 -23.64 -5.38 11.82
N ALA A 328 -22.71 -5.97 12.57
CA ALA A 328 -23.00 -6.59 13.87
C ALA A 328 -23.43 -5.53 14.89
N LEU A 329 -22.78 -4.37 14.90
CA LEU A 329 -23.11 -3.26 15.78
C LEU A 329 -24.50 -2.67 15.46
N SER A 330 -24.83 -2.49 14.19
CA SER A 330 -26.17 -2.05 13.79
C SER A 330 -27.24 -3.07 14.20
N ALA A 331 -27.01 -4.36 13.97
CA ALA A 331 -27.93 -5.41 14.39
C ALA A 331 -28.11 -5.45 15.93
N LYS A 332 -27.02 -5.30 16.68
CA LYS A 332 -27.06 -5.20 18.15
C LYS A 332 -27.91 -4.01 18.60
N THR A 333 -27.66 -2.82 18.07
CA THR A 333 -28.41 -1.61 18.46
C THR A 333 -29.90 -1.72 18.14
N GLU A 334 -30.27 -2.34 17.02
CA GLU A 334 -31.69 -2.63 16.72
C GLU A 334 -32.31 -3.60 17.73
N LEU A 335 -31.60 -4.66 18.12
CA LEU A 335 -32.07 -5.62 19.13
C LEU A 335 -32.23 -4.96 20.49
N GLU A 336 -31.29 -4.10 20.90
CA GLU A 336 -31.39 -3.30 22.14
C GLU A 336 -32.62 -2.41 22.13
N GLN A 337 -32.87 -1.69 21.03
CA GLN A 337 -34.03 -0.82 20.89
C GLN A 337 -35.35 -1.62 20.96
N ARG A 338 -35.42 -2.79 20.31
CA ARG A 338 -36.60 -3.66 20.37
C ARG A 338 -36.84 -4.17 21.80
N ALA A 339 -35.81 -4.68 22.47
CA ALA A 339 -35.90 -5.15 23.85
C ALA A 339 -36.33 -4.03 24.82
N LEU A 340 -35.78 -2.83 24.68
CA LEU A 340 -36.17 -1.64 25.44
C LEU A 340 -37.63 -1.25 25.19
N ALA A 341 -38.11 -1.30 23.94
CA ALA A 341 -39.49 -1.02 23.61
C ALA A 341 -40.46 -2.05 24.21
N THR A 342 -40.13 -3.34 24.13
CA THR A 342 -40.90 -4.44 24.73
C THR A 342 -40.96 -4.28 26.26
N LYS A 343 -39.83 -3.97 26.90
CA LYS A 343 -39.75 -3.74 28.34
C LYS A 343 -40.61 -2.54 28.77
N ARG A 344 -40.53 -1.41 28.06
CA ARG A 344 -41.37 -0.22 28.34
C ARG A 344 -42.87 -0.53 28.20
N LYS A 345 -43.27 -1.25 27.15
CA LYS A 345 -44.67 -1.67 26.96
C LYS A 345 -45.14 -2.59 28.09
N MET A 346 -44.31 -3.55 28.49
CA MET A 346 -44.60 -4.47 29.60
C MET A 346 -44.74 -3.71 30.93
N ASP A 347 -43.86 -2.77 31.22
CA ASP A 347 -43.90 -1.97 32.46
C ASP A 347 -45.16 -1.10 32.51
N GLN A 348 -45.55 -0.49 31.40
CA GLN A 348 -46.82 0.27 31.29
C GLN A 348 -48.03 -0.64 31.50
N ALA A 349 -48.07 -1.81 30.86
CA ALA A 349 -49.16 -2.77 31.00
C ALA A 349 -49.27 -3.32 32.44
N ASN A 350 -48.14 -3.63 33.08
CA ASN A 350 -48.10 -4.06 34.48
C ASN A 350 -48.63 -2.97 35.42
N LYS A 351 -48.23 -1.71 35.22
CA LYS A 351 -48.74 -0.58 36.01
C LYS A 351 -50.26 -0.44 35.88
N LEU A 352 -50.78 -0.59 34.66
CA LEU A 352 -52.23 -0.51 34.41
C LEU A 352 -52.99 -1.64 35.10
N ILE A 353 -52.54 -2.89 34.97
CA ILE A 353 -53.17 -4.05 35.62
C ILE A 353 -53.11 -3.94 37.14
N ASN A 354 -51.97 -3.52 37.69
CA ASN A 354 -51.83 -3.36 39.14
C ASN A 354 -52.70 -2.22 39.68
N GLY A 355 -52.85 -1.12 38.94
CA GLY A 355 -53.77 -0.03 39.29
C GLY A 355 -55.24 -0.46 39.25
N LEU A 356 -55.60 -1.34 38.31
CA LEU A 356 -56.95 -1.90 38.16
C LEU A 356 -57.19 -3.16 39.02
N ALA A 357 -56.19 -3.64 39.76
CA ALA A 357 -56.30 -4.88 40.53
C ALA A 357 -57.33 -4.80 41.66
N GLY A 358 -57.39 -3.66 42.36
CA GLY A 358 -58.42 -3.39 43.37
C GLY A 358 -59.83 -3.36 42.78
N GLU A 359 -59.96 -2.82 41.57
CA GLU A 359 -61.22 -2.74 40.83
C GLU A 359 -61.67 -4.11 40.32
N LYS A 360 -60.72 -4.96 39.89
CA LYS A 360 -60.96 -6.36 39.54
C LYS A 360 -61.55 -7.17 40.71
N THR A 361 -60.98 -7.02 41.91
CA THR A 361 -61.53 -7.67 43.11
C THR A 361 -62.93 -7.18 43.43
N ARG A 362 -63.18 -5.87 43.36
CA ARG A 362 -64.52 -5.28 43.60
C ARG A 362 -65.55 -5.80 42.59
N CYS A 363 -65.17 -5.90 41.33
CA CYS A 363 -66.03 -6.43 40.26
C CYS A 363 -66.33 -7.93 40.45
N ALA A 364 -65.37 -8.73 40.90
CA ALA A 364 -65.55 -10.17 41.08
C ALA A 364 -66.36 -10.53 42.34
N THR A 365 -66.36 -9.69 43.38
CA THR A 365 -67.13 -9.94 44.61
C THR A 365 -68.61 -9.56 44.50
N LEU A 366 -68.97 -8.71 43.53
CA LEU A 366 -70.39 -8.34 43.30
C LEU A 366 -71.23 -9.50 42.74
N ASP A 367 -70.60 -10.57 42.24
CA ASP A 367 -71.28 -11.79 41.75
C ASP A 367 -71.63 -12.80 42.87
N VAL A 368 -71.27 -12.55 44.13
CA VAL A 368 -71.36 -13.57 45.21
C VAL A 368 -72.43 -13.29 46.27
N ASP A 369 -73.03 -12.10 46.27
CA ASP A 369 -74.08 -11.72 47.23
C ASP A 369 -75.47 -11.82 46.58
N GLU A 370 -75.90 -13.04 46.22
CA GLU A 370 -77.32 -13.38 45.91
C GLU A 370 -77.84 -14.51 46.81
#